data_AF-A0A519Y8U5-F1
#
_entry.id   AF-A0A519Y8U5-F1
#
_cell.length_a   1.000
_cell.length_b   1.000
_cell.length_c   1.000
_cell.angle_alpha   90.00
_cell.angle_beta   90.00
_cell.angle_gamma   90.00
#
_symmetry.space_group_name_H-M   'P 1'
#
loop_
_entity.id
_entity.type
_entity.pdbx_description
1 polymer ?
#
loop_
_entity_poly.entity_id
_entity_poly.type
_entity_poly.pdbx_seq_one_letter_code
_entity_poly.pdbx_strand_id
1 'polypeptide(L)'
;MATNLDDENCLRVALEPQLAVAAQRYPQAVTLLTAYDEAHDEADDEQALAIIEQLRQLTDKPVSEADLFEYYESSSKEALAWQLSLPPPPVVECLTKAEVTEIVRRLHEPKPPTQAYDTLAFEEQMSQYYLADYYHQLLKLHFPARYRYQYFGRHKGPNGQYYTLSTEQIVAKLLA
;
A
#
# COMPACT_ATOMS: atom_id res chain seq x y z
N MET A 1 19.78 17.00 29.30
CA MET A 1 18.52 17.31 28.62
C MET A 1 18.60 16.65 27.25
N ALA A 2 18.08 15.42 27.13
CA ALA A 2 17.97 14.74 25.85
C ALA A 2 16.74 15.33 25.15
N THR A 3 16.97 16.10 24.09
CA THR A 3 15.93 16.44 23.13
C THR A 3 15.46 15.15 22.48
N ASN A 4 14.23 14.73 22.75
CA ASN A 4 13.52 13.69 21.99
C ASN A 4 13.41 14.17 20.54
N LEU A 5 14.38 13.80 19.71
CA LEU A 5 14.35 13.99 18.25
C LEU A 5 13.44 12.96 17.56
N ASP A 6 12.89 12.01 18.31
CA ASP A 6 12.05 10.94 17.76
C ASP A 6 10.57 11.35 17.57
N ASP A 7 10.12 12.48 18.12
CA ASP A 7 8.73 12.95 18.01
C ASP A 7 8.42 13.70 16.69
N GLU A 8 9.42 14.06 15.88
CA GLU A 8 9.21 14.76 14.60
C GLU A 8 8.93 13.82 13.41
N ASN A 9 9.03 12.51 13.59
CA ASN A 9 8.90 11.50 12.52
C ASN A 9 7.71 10.53 12.73
N CYS A 10 6.60 11.03 13.28
CA CYS A 10 5.38 10.26 13.43
C CYS A 10 4.29 10.79 12.50
N LEU A 11 3.67 9.87 11.76
CA LEU A 11 2.50 10.17 10.96
C LEU A 11 1.31 10.36 11.91
N ARG A 12 0.44 11.35 11.68
CA ARG A 12 -0.77 11.48 12.52
C ARG A 12 -1.62 10.22 12.41
N VAL A 13 -2.24 9.81 13.52
CA VAL A 13 -3.04 8.57 13.62
C VAL A 13 -4.05 8.42 12.50
N ALA A 14 -4.70 9.51 12.09
CA ALA A 14 -5.69 9.46 11.01
C ALA A 14 -5.13 8.93 9.68
N LEU A 15 -3.84 9.14 9.39
CA LEU A 15 -3.20 8.70 8.15
C LEU A 15 -2.62 7.29 8.24
N GLU A 16 -2.52 6.73 9.45
CA GLU A 16 -2.02 5.37 9.65
C GLU A 16 -2.99 4.35 9.06
N PRO A 17 -2.50 3.27 8.42
CA PRO A 17 -3.35 2.22 7.89
C PRO A 17 -4.13 1.53 9.02
N GLN A 18 -5.41 1.25 8.77
CA GLN A 18 -6.29 0.61 9.75
C GLN A 18 -6.07 -0.91 9.76
N LEU A 19 -4.95 -1.34 10.34
CA LEU A 19 -4.49 -2.73 10.32
C LEU A 19 -5.50 -3.71 10.94
N ALA A 20 -6.16 -3.33 12.03
CA ALA A 20 -7.17 -4.16 12.68
C ALA A 20 -8.38 -4.45 11.78
N VAL A 21 -8.82 -3.45 10.99
CA VAL A 21 -9.91 -3.63 10.02
C VAL A 21 -9.47 -4.56 8.89
N ALA A 22 -8.24 -4.39 8.41
CA ALA A 22 -7.67 -5.27 7.39
C ALA A 22 -7.59 -6.72 7.87
N ALA A 23 -7.12 -6.97 9.10
CA ALA A 23 -7.07 -8.31 9.66
C ALA A 23 -8.43 -8.98 9.80
N GLN A 24 -9.49 -8.22 10.11
CA GLN A 24 -10.85 -8.76 10.17
C GLN A 24 -11.39 -9.14 8.78
N ARG A 25 -11.08 -8.34 7.75
CA ARG A 25 -11.53 -8.57 6.36
C ARG A 25 -10.70 -9.64 5.64
N TYR A 26 -9.42 -9.78 6.00
CA TYR A 26 -8.44 -10.59 5.29
C TYR A 26 -8.87 -12.04 5.03
N PRO A 27 -9.38 -12.81 6.01
CA PRO A 27 -9.79 -14.20 5.74
C PRO A 27 -10.88 -14.29 4.67
N GLN A 28 -11.83 -13.36 4.67
CA GLN A 28 -12.90 -13.32 3.67
C GLN A 28 -12.37 -12.94 2.29
N ALA A 29 -11.43 -12.00 2.21
CA ALA A 29 -10.77 -11.64 0.96
C ALA A 29 -10.00 -12.83 0.37
N VAL A 30 -9.28 -13.61 1.19
CA VAL A 30 -8.59 -14.83 0.74
C VAL A 30 -9.58 -15.88 0.21
N THR A 31 -10.70 -16.10 0.91
CA THR A 31 -11.75 -17.03 0.45
C THR A 31 -12.32 -16.60 -0.90
N LEU A 32 -12.64 -15.30 -1.06
CA LEU A 32 -13.19 -14.78 -2.31
C LEU A 32 -12.19 -14.87 -3.46
N LEU A 33 -10.91 -14.52 -3.25
CA LEU A 33 -9.88 -14.66 -4.28
C LEU A 33 -9.65 -16.14 -4.67
N THR A 34 -9.76 -17.06 -3.72
CA THR A 34 -9.64 -18.49 -4.03
C THR A 34 -10.84 -19.00 -4.84
N ALA A 35 -12.07 -18.57 -4.49
CA ALA A 35 -13.24 -18.88 -5.29
C ALA A 35 -13.16 -18.24 -6.70
N TYR A 36 -12.50 -17.09 -6.82
CA TYR A 36 -12.28 -16.44 -8.11
C TYR A 36 -11.31 -17.25 -8.98
N ASP A 37 -10.20 -17.73 -8.40
CA ASP A 37 -9.27 -18.65 -9.08
C ASP A 37 -10.04 -19.87 -9.63
N GLU A 38 -10.87 -20.50 -8.80
CA GLU A 38 -11.67 -21.68 -9.16
C GLU A 38 -12.67 -21.38 -10.29
N ALA A 39 -13.40 -20.27 -10.20
CA ALA A 39 -14.35 -19.87 -11.25
C ALA A 39 -13.65 -19.60 -12.59
N HIS A 40 -12.45 -19.01 -12.56
CA HIS A 40 -11.66 -18.77 -13.77
C HIS A 40 -11.15 -20.08 -14.39
N ASP A 41 -10.67 -21.03 -13.57
CA ASP A 41 -10.25 -22.36 -14.03
C ASP A 41 -11.41 -23.16 -14.65
N GLU A 42 -12.64 -22.97 -14.14
CA GLU A 42 -13.86 -23.59 -14.67
C GLU A 42 -14.48 -22.84 -15.86
N ALA A 43 -13.92 -21.69 -16.24
CA ALA A 43 -14.49 -20.77 -17.23
C ALA A 43 -15.94 -20.33 -16.92
N ASP A 44 -16.23 -20.13 -15.63
CA ASP A 44 -17.52 -19.62 -15.13
C ASP A 44 -17.47 -18.09 -14.94
N ASP A 45 -17.71 -17.37 -16.05
CA ASP A 45 -17.69 -15.90 -16.07
C ASP A 45 -18.76 -15.28 -15.13
N GLU A 46 -19.91 -15.94 -14.95
CA GLU A 46 -20.99 -15.43 -14.10
C GLU A 46 -20.58 -15.46 -12.63
N GLN A 47 -20.00 -16.58 -12.20
CA GLN A 47 -19.47 -16.74 -10.85
C GLN A 47 -18.30 -15.78 -10.59
N ALA A 48 -17.38 -15.64 -11.54
CA ALA A 48 -16.26 -14.71 -11.43
C ALA A 48 -16.73 -13.25 -11.22
N LEU A 49 -17.72 -12.79 -12.00
CA LEU A 49 -18.31 -11.46 -11.85
C LEU A 49 -19.03 -11.28 -10.50
N ALA A 50 -19.74 -12.30 -10.03
CA ALA A 50 -20.40 -12.27 -8.72
C ALA A 50 -19.39 -12.14 -7.56
N ILE A 51 -18.21 -12.76 -7.70
CA ILE A 51 -17.14 -12.67 -6.70
C ILE A 51 -16.49 -11.28 -6.71
N ILE A 52 -16.27 -10.68 -7.88
CA ILE A 52 -15.78 -9.30 -7.99
C ILE A 52 -16.72 -8.35 -7.23
N GLU A 53 -18.03 -8.53 -7.37
CA GLU A 53 -19.00 -7.69 -6.66
C GLU A 53 -18.98 -7.91 -5.14
N GLN A 54 -18.79 -9.14 -4.68
CA GLN A 54 -18.59 -9.43 -3.25
C GLN A 54 -17.31 -8.79 -2.71
N LEU A 55 -16.21 -8.81 -3.47
CA LEU A 55 -14.96 -8.13 -3.10
C LEU A 55 -15.15 -6.62 -2.98
N ARG A 56 -15.91 -5.99 -3.89
CA ARG A 56 -16.24 -4.56 -3.80
C ARG A 56 -17.02 -4.23 -2.52
N GLN A 57 -18.00 -5.06 -2.19
CA GLN A 57 -18.82 -4.89 -0.99
C GLN A 57 -18.02 -5.11 0.31
N LEU A 58 -17.12 -6.08 0.34
CA LEU A 58 -16.26 -6.36 1.50
C LEU A 58 -15.28 -5.21 1.77
N THR A 59 -14.74 -4.62 0.71
CA THR A 59 -13.57 -3.72 0.79
C THR A 59 -13.92 -2.25 0.69
N ASP A 60 -15.12 -1.93 0.22
CA ASP A 60 -15.55 -0.58 -0.16
C ASP A 60 -14.65 0.05 -1.25
N LYS A 61 -14.06 -0.79 -2.11
CA LYS A 61 -13.14 -0.38 -3.19
C LYS A 61 -13.66 -0.78 -4.55
N PRO A 62 -13.32 -0.03 -5.61
CA PRO A 62 -13.44 -0.55 -6.96
C PRO A 62 -12.49 -1.74 -7.11
N VAL A 63 -13.03 -2.86 -7.59
CA VAL A 63 -12.26 -4.05 -7.98
C VAL A 63 -12.72 -4.41 -9.39
N SER A 64 -11.77 -4.60 -10.31
CA SER A 64 -12.01 -5.03 -11.68
C SER A 64 -11.32 -6.35 -11.96
N GLU A 65 -11.74 -7.02 -13.03
CA GLU A 65 -11.10 -8.24 -13.50
C GLU A 65 -9.61 -8.02 -13.82
N ALA A 66 -9.25 -6.85 -14.35
CA ALA A 66 -7.87 -6.47 -14.60
C ALA A 66 -7.05 -6.41 -13.30
N ASP A 67 -7.60 -5.83 -12.23
CA ASP A 67 -6.93 -5.78 -10.92
C ASP A 67 -6.68 -7.19 -10.36
N LEU A 68 -7.60 -8.14 -10.65
CA LEU A 68 -7.46 -9.54 -10.26
C LEU A 68 -6.57 -10.35 -11.21
N PHE A 69 -6.45 -9.97 -12.47
CA PHE A 69 -5.52 -10.62 -13.38
C PHE A 69 -4.06 -10.24 -13.06
N GLU A 70 -3.83 -8.98 -12.67
CA GLU A 70 -2.48 -8.47 -12.39
C GLU A 70 -1.76 -9.23 -11.26
N TYR A 71 -2.46 -9.75 -10.24
CA TYR A 71 -1.75 -10.49 -9.18
C TYR A 71 -1.16 -11.82 -9.64
N TYR A 72 -1.70 -12.48 -10.68
CA TYR A 72 -1.09 -13.70 -11.20
C TYR A 72 0.32 -13.45 -11.75
N GLU A 73 0.60 -12.23 -12.23
CA GLU A 73 1.88 -11.87 -12.84
C GLU A 73 2.83 -11.14 -11.88
N SER A 74 2.29 -10.34 -10.94
CA SER A 74 3.11 -9.37 -10.20
C SER A 74 3.00 -9.43 -8.68
N SER A 75 2.13 -10.25 -8.10
CA SER A 75 1.90 -10.27 -6.65
C SER A 75 1.57 -11.67 -6.13
N SER A 76 1.42 -11.82 -4.81
CA SER A 76 0.87 -13.05 -4.23
C SER A 76 -0.60 -12.85 -3.88
N LYS A 77 -1.37 -13.94 -3.79
CA LYS A 77 -2.76 -13.89 -3.32
C LYS A 77 -2.85 -13.31 -1.91
N GLU A 78 -1.90 -13.62 -1.03
CA GLU A 78 -1.83 -13.02 0.32
C GLU A 78 -1.62 -11.50 0.26
N ALA A 79 -0.71 -11.05 -0.60
CA ALA A 79 -0.42 -9.63 -0.77
C ALA A 79 -1.65 -8.88 -1.28
N LEU A 80 -2.31 -9.39 -2.33
CA LEU A 80 -3.53 -8.78 -2.85
C LEU A 80 -4.67 -8.82 -1.83
N ALA A 81 -4.90 -9.96 -1.17
CA ALA A 81 -5.94 -10.07 -0.14
C ALA A 81 -5.76 -9.03 0.97
N TRP A 82 -4.52 -8.81 1.41
CA TRP A 82 -4.21 -7.80 2.42
C TRP A 82 -4.45 -6.38 1.91
N GLN A 83 -3.99 -6.07 0.70
CA GLN A 83 -4.19 -4.76 0.07
C GLN A 83 -5.67 -4.43 -0.13
N LEU A 84 -6.46 -5.40 -0.59
CA LEU A 84 -7.91 -5.28 -0.71
C LEU A 84 -8.56 -5.02 0.65
N SER A 85 -8.11 -5.74 1.69
CA SER A 85 -8.66 -5.67 3.05
C SER A 85 -8.38 -4.34 3.76
N LEU A 86 -7.25 -3.69 3.47
CA LEU A 86 -6.95 -2.35 4.00
C LEU A 86 -8.02 -1.35 3.56
N PRO A 87 -8.62 -0.55 4.45
CA PRO A 87 -9.46 0.57 4.03
C PRO A 87 -8.71 1.55 3.12
N PRO A 88 -9.41 2.28 2.23
CA PRO A 88 -8.78 3.32 1.42
C PRO A 88 -8.15 4.40 2.32
N PRO A 89 -7.02 5.01 1.91
CA PRO A 89 -6.43 6.11 2.66
C PRO A 89 -7.39 7.30 2.74
N PRO A 90 -7.41 8.04 3.85
CA PRO A 90 -8.37 9.14 4.04
C PRO A 90 -7.99 10.38 3.24
N VAL A 91 -9.02 11.13 2.85
CA VAL A 91 -8.88 12.51 2.38
C VAL A 91 -8.84 13.42 3.60
N VAL A 92 -7.68 14.05 3.83
CA VAL A 92 -7.49 15.13 4.82
C VAL A 92 -7.29 16.46 4.12
N GLU A 93 -7.54 17.58 4.82
CA GLU A 93 -7.42 18.92 4.21
C GLU A 93 -5.99 19.25 3.74
N CYS A 94 -4.99 18.85 4.53
CA CYS A 94 -3.59 19.08 4.20
C CYS A 94 -2.64 18.07 4.85
N LEU A 95 -1.60 17.70 4.11
CA LEU A 95 -0.42 17.00 4.61
C LEU A 95 0.69 18.02 4.88
N THR A 96 1.23 17.98 6.08
CA THR A 96 2.40 18.79 6.44
C THR A 96 3.65 18.25 5.74
N LYS A 97 4.68 19.08 5.59
CA LYS A 97 5.97 18.64 5.03
C LYS A 97 6.55 17.45 5.81
N ALA A 98 6.45 17.46 7.14
CA ALA A 98 6.95 16.37 7.98
C ALA A 98 6.24 15.05 7.68
N GLU A 99 4.93 15.08 7.48
CA GLU A 99 4.14 13.88 7.14
C GLU A 99 4.46 13.36 5.74
N VAL A 100 4.60 14.25 4.75
CA VAL A 100 5.02 13.84 3.40
C VAL A 100 6.42 13.22 3.46
N THR A 101 7.34 13.80 4.23
CA THR A 101 8.66 13.23 4.47
C THR A 101 8.57 11.85 5.08
N GLU A 102 7.77 11.65 6.13
CA GLU A 102 7.63 10.36 6.79
C GLU A 102 7.00 9.29 5.87
N ILE A 103 5.98 9.65 5.09
CA ILE A 103 5.38 8.74 4.09
C ILE A 103 6.43 8.31 3.05
N VAL A 104 7.17 9.28 2.50
CA VAL A 104 8.22 8.99 1.51
C VAL A 104 9.34 8.16 2.14
N ARG A 105 9.73 8.45 3.39
CA ARG A 105 10.73 7.68 4.12
C ARG A 105 10.29 6.23 4.32
N ARG A 106 9.03 5.98 4.68
CA ARG A 106 8.48 4.60 4.82
C ARG A 106 8.50 3.82 3.51
N LEU A 107 8.29 4.51 2.38
CA LEU A 107 8.36 3.91 1.04
C LEU A 107 9.80 3.63 0.58
N HIS A 108 10.74 4.52 0.91
CA HIS A 108 12.12 4.45 0.43
C HIS A 108 13.04 3.60 1.32
N GLU A 109 12.83 3.70 2.63
CA GLU A 109 13.67 3.11 3.68
C GLU A 109 12.75 2.47 4.75
N PRO A 110 12.10 1.34 4.41
CA PRO A 110 11.28 0.62 5.38
C PRO A 110 12.14 0.24 6.59
N LYS A 111 11.64 0.56 7.79
CA LYS A 111 12.37 0.23 9.01
C LYS A 111 12.46 -1.30 9.14
N PRO A 112 13.64 -1.85 9.45
CA PRO A 112 13.74 -3.27 9.74
C PRO A 112 12.88 -3.61 10.97
N PRO A 113 12.29 -4.81 11.02
CA PRO A 113 11.56 -5.26 12.19
C PRO A 113 12.44 -5.18 13.45
N THR A 114 11.88 -4.65 14.54
CA THR A 114 12.54 -4.59 15.84
C THR A 114 12.41 -5.90 16.63
N GLN A 115 11.50 -6.77 16.21
CA GLN A 115 11.19 -8.06 16.84
C GLN A 115 11.24 -9.18 15.80
N ALA A 116 11.43 -10.42 16.25
CA ALA A 116 11.40 -11.58 15.37
C ALA A 116 10.00 -11.73 14.75
N TYR A 117 9.95 -12.02 13.44
CA TYR A 117 8.71 -12.03 12.67
C TYR A 117 7.62 -12.94 13.27
N ASP A 118 8.01 -14.11 13.77
CA ASP A 118 7.15 -15.12 14.38
C ASP A 118 6.54 -14.70 15.73
N THR A 119 7.04 -13.61 16.33
CA THR A 119 6.54 -13.09 17.61
C THR A 119 5.50 -11.97 17.47
N LEU A 120 5.29 -11.48 16.25
CA LEU A 120 4.40 -10.36 15.95
C LEU A 120 2.96 -10.83 15.76
N ALA A 121 2.00 -9.94 16.01
CA ALA A 121 0.62 -10.18 15.60
C ALA A 121 0.51 -10.29 14.07
N PHE A 122 -0.49 -11.01 13.57
CA PHE A 122 -0.65 -11.26 12.13
C PHE A 122 -0.67 -9.96 11.32
N GLU A 123 -1.42 -8.96 11.76
CA GLU A 123 -1.51 -7.67 11.10
C GLU A 123 -0.19 -6.90 11.06
N GLU A 124 0.64 -7.04 12.09
CA GLU A 124 1.95 -6.44 12.17
C GLU A 124 2.92 -7.13 11.21
N GLN A 125 2.86 -8.46 11.13
CA GLN A 125 3.61 -9.26 10.16
C GLN A 125 3.30 -8.82 8.73
N MET A 126 2.01 -8.76 8.37
CA MET A 126 1.58 -8.34 7.03
C MET A 126 1.97 -6.90 6.72
N SER A 127 1.89 -6.00 7.72
CA SER A 127 2.21 -4.59 7.55
C SER A 127 3.68 -4.31 7.19
N GLN A 128 4.60 -5.23 7.51
CA GLN A 128 6.01 -5.08 7.16
C GLN A 128 6.28 -5.12 5.66
N TYR A 129 5.43 -5.83 4.91
CA TYR A 129 5.66 -6.09 3.49
C TYR A 129 4.62 -5.42 2.60
N TYR A 130 3.40 -5.21 3.10
CA TYR A 130 2.25 -4.90 2.24
C TYR A 130 1.62 -3.53 2.48
N LEU A 131 2.41 -2.53 2.90
CA LEU A 131 1.94 -1.14 3.08
C LEU A 131 2.38 -0.17 1.98
N ALA A 132 3.27 -0.56 1.07
CA ALA A 132 3.78 0.35 0.04
C ALA A 132 2.64 0.95 -0.80
N ASP A 133 1.70 0.13 -1.26
CA ASP A 133 0.60 0.59 -2.10
C ASP A 133 -0.36 1.52 -1.36
N TYR A 134 -0.58 1.30 -0.06
CA TYR A 134 -1.37 2.22 0.76
C TYR A 134 -0.74 3.63 0.78
N TYR A 135 0.57 3.73 1.00
CA TYR A 135 1.28 5.01 1.01
C TYR A 135 1.36 5.65 -0.37
N HIS A 136 1.54 4.87 -1.43
CA HIS A 136 1.47 5.36 -2.81
C HIS A 136 0.08 5.93 -3.14
N GLN A 137 -0.99 5.24 -2.74
CA GLN A 137 -2.36 5.73 -2.90
C GLN A 137 -2.60 7.01 -2.11
N LEU A 138 -2.11 7.10 -0.87
CA LEU A 138 -2.19 8.31 -0.05
C LEU A 138 -1.50 9.50 -0.75
N LEU A 139 -0.26 9.32 -1.23
CA LEU A 139 0.44 10.39 -1.97
C LEU A 139 -0.27 10.77 -3.28
N LYS A 140 -0.80 9.80 -4.03
CA LYS A 140 -1.55 10.04 -5.27
C LYS A 140 -2.83 10.83 -5.01
N LEU A 141 -3.53 10.52 -3.92
CA LEU A 141 -4.76 11.19 -3.51
C LEU A 141 -4.53 12.68 -3.17
N HIS A 142 -3.42 12.96 -2.47
CA HIS A 142 -3.10 14.32 -1.99
C HIS A 142 -2.32 15.17 -2.99
N PHE A 143 -1.59 14.54 -3.91
CA PHE A 143 -0.76 15.24 -4.90
C PHE A 143 -1.04 14.76 -6.34
N PRO A 144 -2.28 14.68 -6.82
CA PRO A 144 -2.60 14.00 -8.09
C PRO A 144 -1.89 14.58 -9.31
N ALA A 145 -1.67 15.91 -9.35
CA ALA A 145 -0.96 16.56 -10.46
C ALA A 145 0.56 16.27 -10.45
N ARG A 146 1.14 16.02 -9.27
CA ARG A 146 2.60 15.98 -9.04
C ARG A 146 3.13 14.58 -8.75
N TYR A 147 2.30 13.71 -8.18
CA TYR A 147 2.66 12.35 -7.84
C TYR A 147 3.03 11.56 -9.09
N ARG A 148 4.19 10.92 -9.04
CA ARG A 148 4.70 10.04 -10.10
C ARG A 148 5.34 8.84 -9.42
N TYR A 149 4.84 7.64 -9.70
CA TYR A 149 5.40 6.40 -9.16
C TYR A 149 6.90 6.26 -9.53
N GLN A 150 7.30 6.78 -10.69
CA GLN A 150 8.69 6.74 -11.15
C GLN A 150 9.67 7.42 -10.19
N TYR A 151 9.24 8.31 -9.30
CA TYR A 151 10.14 8.95 -8.32
C TYR A 151 10.74 7.96 -7.32
N PHE A 152 10.10 6.81 -7.12
CA PHE A 152 10.53 5.77 -6.18
C PHE A 152 11.35 4.66 -6.88
N GLY A 153 11.55 4.78 -8.20
CA GLY A 153 12.32 3.83 -9.00
C GLY A 153 13.78 4.22 -9.18
N ARG A 154 14.50 3.41 -9.96
CA ARG A 154 15.86 3.71 -10.42
C ARG A 154 15.80 4.57 -11.68
N HIS A 155 16.64 5.60 -11.73
CA HIS A 155 16.79 6.50 -12.86
C HIS A 155 18.14 6.30 -13.53
N LYS A 156 18.19 6.45 -14.85
CA LYS A 156 19.43 6.43 -15.62
C LYS A 156 19.93 7.85 -15.83
N GLY A 157 21.14 8.13 -15.37
CA GLY A 157 21.82 9.42 -15.54
C GLY A 157 22.40 9.60 -16.95
N PRO A 158 22.81 10.83 -17.31
CA PRO A 158 23.40 11.13 -18.62
C PRO A 158 24.68 10.35 -18.93
N ASN A 159 25.42 9.96 -17.90
CA ASN A 159 26.63 9.13 -17.99
C ASN A 159 26.32 7.62 -18.04
N GLY A 160 25.03 7.23 -18.11
CA GLY A 160 24.58 5.85 -18.09
C GLY A 160 24.56 5.19 -16.71
N GLN A 161 25.01 5.87 -15.64
CA GLN A 161 24.95 5.36 -14.27
C GLN A 161 23.53 5.46 -13.71
N TYR A 162 23.13 4.47 -12.91
CA TYR A 162 21.84 4.49 -12.26
C TYR A 162 21.90 5.18 -10.89
N TYR A 163 20.87 5.95 -10.56
CA TYR A 163 20.68 6.57 -9.25
C TYR A 163 19.23 6.47 -8.81
N THR A 164 18.98 6.60 -7.51
CA THR A 164 17.64 6.78 -6.92
C THR A 164 17.53 8.21 -6.41
N LEU A 165 16.31 8.75 -6.36
CA LEU A 165 16.08 10.03 -5.70
C LEU A 165 16.15 9.85 -4.18
N SER A 166 16.70 10.83 -3.48
CA SER A 166 16.62 10.87 -2.00
C SER A 166 15.21 11.23 -1.53
N THR A 167 14.90 10.93 -0.27
CA THR A 167 13.65 11.34 0.38
C THR A 167 13.38 12.84 0.19
N GLU A 168 14.37 13.71 0.41
CA GLU A 168 14.22 15.16 0.26
C GLU A 168 13.91 15.57 -1.18
N GLN A 169 14.52 14.89 -2.16
CA GLN A 169 14.29 15.16 -3.58
C GLN A 169 12.87 14.77 -4.00
N ILE A 170 12.35 13.64 -3.51
CA ILE A 170 10.98 13.20 -3.77
C ILE A 170 9.99 14.16 -3.10
N VAL A 171 10.21 14.52 -1.83
CA VAL A 171 9.37 15.48 -1.09
C VAL A 171 9.33 16.84 -1.79
N ALA A 172 10.48 17.35 -2.26
CA ALA A 172 10.53 18.60 -2.99
C ALA A 172 9.70 18.55 -4.29
N LYS A 173 9.71 17.42 -5.02
CA LYS A 173 8.90 17.25 -6.23
C LYS A 173 7.39 17.17 -5.94
N LEU A 174 7.00 16.60 -4.81
CA LEU A 174 5.59 16.51 -4.40
C LEU A 174 5.02 17.86 -3.94
N LEU A 175 5.86 18.70 -3.31
CA LEU A 175 5.44 19.98 -2.71
C LEU A 175 5.64 21.22 -3.60
N ALA A 176 6.35 21.10 -4.73
CA ALA A 176 6.59 22.20 -5.67
C ALA A 176 5.37 22.48 -6.56
#